data_AF-A0A6A6XPA3-F1
#
_entry.id   AF-A0A6A6XPA3-F1
#
_cell.length_a   1.000
_cell.length_b   1.000
_cell.length_c   1.000
_cell.angle_alpha   90.00
_cell.angle_beta   90.00
_cell.angle_gamma   90.00
#
_symmetry.space_group_name_H-M   'P 1'
#
loop_
_entity.id
_entity.type
_entity.pdbx_description
1 polymer ?
#
loop_
_entity_poly.entity_id
_entity_poly.type
_entity_poly.pdbx_seq_one_letter_code
_entity_poly.pdbx_strand_id
1 'polypeptide(L)'
;MTSKADIIDERKANLPLPDQPPVASDWNSLDARNVNVDANASRKEDLSHDTLRDPNSGPVGREAKDNLEGLPNDAVTREKKGNKGLADTTGKDYGYPEKSDPSEGLKK
;
A
#
# COMPACT_ATOMS: atom_id res chain seq x y z
N MET A 1 38.06 0.91 -2.84
CA MET A 1 36.58 0.90 -2.87
C MET A 1 36.18 0.15 -4.13
N THR A 2 35.38 -0.89 -4.00
CA THR A 2 34.84 -1.62 -5.16
C THR A 2 33.93 -0.66 -5.94
N SER A 3 34.09 -0.57 -7.26
CA SER A 3 33.28 0.34 -8.06
C SER A 3 31.85 -0.19 -8.17
N LYS A 4 30.87 0.68 -8.45
CA LYS A 4 29.49 0.25 -8.66
C LYS A 4 29.36 -0.73 -9.84
N ALA A 5 30.24 -0.61 -10.84
CA ALA A 5 30.29 -1.53 -11.97
C ALA A 5 30.69 -2.94 -11.52
N ASP A 6 31.75 -3.05 -10.71
CA ASP A 6 32.22 -4.34 -10.20
C ASP A 6 31.14 -5.06 -9.35
N ILE A 7 30.39 -4.32 -8.52
CA ILE A 7 29.28 -4.87 -7.73
C ILE A 7 28.14 -5.39 -8.61
N ILE A 8 27.85 -4.71 -9.72
CA ILE A 8 26.80 -5.12 -10.66
C ILE A 8 27.20 -6.40 -11.39
N ASP A 9 28.46 -6.49 -11.83
CA ASP A 9 28.97 -7.66 -12.54
C ASP A 9 29.02 -8.89 -11.63
N GLU A 10 29.45 -8.73 -10.37
CA GLU A 10 29.41 -9.78 -9.35
C GLU A 10 27.98 -10.29 -9.11
N ARG A 11 26.99 -9.40 -9.00
CA ARG A 11 25.59 -9.79 -8.78
C ARG A 11 24.94 -10.45 -10.01
N LYS A 12 25.29 -10.01 -11.21
CA LYS A 12 24.81 -10.62 -12.45
C LYS A 12 25.36 -12.04 -12.62
N ALA A 13 26.63 -12.25 -12.27
CA ALA A 13 27.27 -13.56 -12.34
C ALA A 13 26.68 -14.56 -11.32
N ASN A 14 26.21 -14.06 -10.18
CA ASN A 14 25.62 -14.87 -9.10
C ASN A 14 24.10 -14.99 -9.16
N LEU A 15 23.44 -14.51 -10.22
CA LEU A 15 21.99 -14.67 -10.36
C LEU A 15 21.69 -16.13 -10.73
N PRO A 16 20.95 -16.90 -9.90
CA PRO A 16 20.65 -18.28 -10.20
C PRO A 16 19.86 -18.36 -11.50
N LEU A 17 20.23 -19.31 -12.35
CA LEU A 17 19.41 -19.64 -13.51
C LEU A 17 18.05 -20.16 -13.00
N PRO A 18 16.92 -19.74 -13.59
CA PRO A 18 15.64 -20.31 -13.27
C PRO A 18 15.67 -21.83 -13.49
N ASP A 19 15.16 -22.60 -12.52
CA ASP A 19 15.14 -24.07 -12.60
C ASP A 19 14.35 -24.59 -13.80
N GLN A 20 13.36 -23.81 -14.24
CA GLN A 20 12.55 -24.12 -15.41
C GLN A 20 12.98 -23.22 -16.57
N PRO A 21 13.28 -23.80 -17.75
CA PRO A 21 13.51 -22.98 -18.94
C PRO A 21 12.29 -22.11 -19.20
N PRO A 22 12.45 -20.90 -19.79
CA PRO A 22 11.31 -20.09 -20.17
C PRO A 22 10.40 -20.93 -21.07
N VAL A 23 9.19 -21.20 -20.59
CA VAL A 23 8.17 -21.89 -21.36
C VAL A 23 7.88 -21.02 -22.58
N ALA A 24 7.89 -21.63 -23.78
CA ALA A 24 7.55 -20.92 -24.99
C ALA A 24 6.21 -20.20 -24.79
N SER A 25 6.12 -18.94 -25.20
CA SER A 25 4.88 -18.18 -25.06
C SER A 25 3.76 -18.92 -25.79
N ASP A 26 2.79 -19.42 -25.02
CA ASP A 26 1.57 -19.98 -25.59
C ASP A 26 0.80 -18.83 -26.24
N TRP A 27 0.38 -18.98 -27.49
CA TRP A 27 -0.33 -17.94 -28.25
C TRP A 27 -1.59 -17.45 -27.53
N ASN A 28 -2.14 -18.23 -26.60
CA ASN A 28 -3.19 -17.82 -25.67
C ASN A 28 -2.81 -16.60 -24.79
N SER A 29 -1.53 -16.28 -24.65
CA SER A 29 -1.05 -15.09 -23.91
C SER A 29 -1.29 -13.77 -24.66
N LEU A 30 -1.71 -13.84 -25.93
CA LEU A 30 -2.15 -12.69 -26.73
C LEU A 30 -3.68 -12.49 -26.66
N ASP A 31 -4.44 -13.47 -26.18
CA ASP A 31 -5.88 -13.31 -25.98
C ASP A 31 -6.10 -12.49 -24.70
N ALA A 32 -6.70 -11.31 -24.86
CA ALA A 32 -7.08 -10.42 -23.77
C ALA A 32 -8.02 -11.09 -22.74
N ARG A 33 -8.63 -12.24 -23.07
CA ARG A 33 -9.44 -13.05 -22.15
C ARG A 33 -8.60 -13.90 -21.19
N ASN A 34 -7.38 -14.25 -21.58
CA ASN A 34 -6.50 -15.16 -20.84
C ASN A 34 -5.43 -14.43 -20.03
N VAL A 35 -5.23 -13.15 -20.30
CA VAL A 35 -4.36 -12.29 -19.51
C VAL A 35 -5.23 -11.29 -18.74
N ASN A 36 -4.81 -10.95 -17.52
CA ASN A 36 -5.56 -10.10 -16.59
C ASN A 36 -5.51 -8.61 -16.99
N VAL A 37 -5.69 -8.34 -18.28
CA VAL A 37 -5.83 -6.99 -18.84
C VAL A 37 -7.32 -6.77 -19.04
N ASP A 38 -7.86 -5.72 -18.43
CA ASP A 38 -9.26 -5.38 -18.58
C ASP A 38 -9.57 -5.09 -20.05
N ALA A 39 -10.15 -6.07 -20.75
CA ALA A 39 -10.73 -5.93 -22.09
C ALA A 39 -11.86 -4.87 -22.14
N ASN A 40 -12.16 -4.23 -21.02
CA ASN A 40 -13.20 -3.23 -20.82
C ASN A 40 -12.68 -1.78 -20.83
N ALA A 41 -11.36 -1.53 -20.88
CA ALA A 41 -10.83 -0.15 -20.92
C ALA A 41 -11.27 0.67 -22.16
N SER A 42 -11.87 0.02 -23.18
CA SER A 42 -12.33 0.66 -24.41
C SER A 42 -13.84 0.57 -24.69
N ARG A 43 -14.67 0.00 -23.79
CA ARG A 43 -16.13 0.10 -23.93
C ARG A 43 -16.60 1.44 -23.38
N LYS A 44 -16.32 2.48 -24.16
CA LYS A 44 -16.81 3.84 -24.00
C LYS A 44 -18.29 3.92 -24.40
N GLU A 45 -19.13 3.08 -23.80
CA GLU A 45 -20.59 3.09 -24.00
C GLU A 45 -21.25 2.94 -22.64
N ASP A 46 -21.63 4.11 -22.13
CA ASP A 46 -22.53 4.35 -20.99
C ASP A 46 -22.12 3.75 -19.64
N LEU A 47 -21.15 4.41 -19.00
CA LEU A 47 -20.91 4.31 -17.56
C LEU A 47 -22.03 5.07 -16.81
N SER A 48 -23.27 4.62 -16.93
CA SER A 48 -24.40 5.20 -16.19
C SER A 48 -24.32 4.78 -14.72
N HIS A 49 -23.53 5.56 -13.97
CA HIS A 49 -23.64 5.94 -12.55
C HIS A 49 -24.35 4.98 -11.56
N ASP A 50 -24.05 3.68 -11.57
CA ASP A 50 -24.47 2.82 -10.44
C ASP A 50 -23.52 1.64 -10.20
N THR A 51 -23.03 0.98 -11.25
CA THR A 51 -22.23 -0.25 -11.09
C THR A 51 -20.71 -0.03 -10.94
N LEU A 52 -20.24 1.22 -11.01
CA LEU A 52 -18.83 1.61 -10.83
C LEU A 52 -18.53 2.24 -9.47
N ARG A 53 -19.55 2.38 -8.61
CA ARG A 53 -19.44 3.20 -7.41
C ARG A 53 -19.17 2.42 -6.13
N ASP A 54 -19.29 1.09 -6.15
CA ASP A 54 -18.87 0.28 -5.02
C ASP A 54 -17.53 -0.39 -5.32
N PRO A 55 -16.41 0.12 -4.78
CA PRO A 55 -15.25 -0.75 -4.66
C PRO A 55 -15.67 -1.89 -3.74
N ASN A 56 -15.33 -3.14 -4.09
CA ASN A 56 -15.26 -4.25 -3.13
C ASN A 56 -14.15 -3.95 -2.12
N SER A 57 -14.41 -2.94 -1.29
CA SER A 57 -13.54 -2.42 -0.30
C SER A 57 -14.08 -3.01 1.00
N GLY A 58 -13.46 -4.09 1.47
CA GLY A 58 -13.37 -4.29 2.92
C GLY A 58 -12.85 -2.98 3.55
N PRO A 59 -12.98 -2.74 4.86
CA PRO A 59 -12.69 -1.44 5.47
C PRO A 59 -11.24 -0.98 5.21
N VAL A 60 -11.02 -0.32 4.06
CA VAL A 60 -9.77 0.27 3.59
C VAL A 60 -9.95 1.78 3.68
N GLY A 61 -10.20 2.24 4.89
CA GLY A 61 -10.46 3.63 5.19
C GLY A 61 -10.40 3.91 6.68
N ARG A 62 -10.36 5.20 7.01
CA ARG A 62 -10.64 5.65 8.37
C ARG A 62 -12.14 5.45 8.60
N GLU A 63 -12.50 4.55 9.51
CA GLU A 63 -13.90 4.38 9.91
C GLU A 63 -14.35 5.64 10.66
N ALA A 64 -15.37 6.31 10.14
CA ALA A 64 -16.00 7.42 10.85
C ALA A 64 -16.70 6.84 12.08
N LYS A 65 -16.38 7.38 13.25
CA LYS A 65 -17.05 7.03 14.48
C LYS A 65 -18.11 8.08 14.76
N ASP A 66 -19.32 7.64 15.10
CA ASP A 66 -20.44 8.52 15.44
C ASP A 66 -20.52 8.77 16.96
N ASN A 67 -21.28 9.79 17.35
CA ASN A 67 -21.52 10.20 18.74
C ASN A 67 -20.26 10.66 19.50
N LEU A 68 -19.33 11.31 18.81
CA LEU A 68 -18.20 11.96 19.47
C LEU A 68 -18.67 13.24 20.15
N GLU A 69 -18.10 13.54 21.32
CA GLU A 69 -18.38 14.76 22.09
C GLU A 69 -17.91 16.04 21.38
N GLY A 70 -17.12 15.91 20.31
CA GLY A 70 -16.61 17.00 19.50
C GLY A 70 -16.08 16.54 18.14
N LEU A 71 -15.49 17.48 17.38
CA LEU A 71 -14.87 17.16 16.09
C LEU A 71 -13.72 16.16 16.29
N PRO A 72 -13.58 15.12 15.46
CA PRO A 72 -12.47 14.18 15.59
C PRO A 72 -11.12 14.87 15.33
N ASN A 73 -10.09 14.44 16.03
CA ASN A 73 -8.78 15.08 16.02
C ASN A 73 -8.01 14.95 14.69
N ASP A 74 -8.46 14.10 13.77
CA ASP A 74 -7.91 13.91 12.42
C ASP A 74 -8.54 14.83 11.36
N ALA A 75 -9.65 15.49 11.69
CA ALA A 75 -10.26 16.52 10.85
C ALA A 75 -9.52 17.86 10.89
N VAL A 76 -8.57 18.02 11.82
CA VAL A 76 -7.75 19.24 11.97
C VAL A 76 -6.30 19.00 11.58
N THR A 77 -5.54 20.10 11.41
CA THR A 77 -4.09 20.01 11.16
C THR A 77 -3.38 19.35 12.34
N ARG A 78 -2.24 18.70 12.05
CA ARG A 78 -1.43 17.98 13.06
C ARG A 78 -1.10 18.85 14.28
N GLU A 79 -0.82 20.13 14.08
CA GLU A 79 -0.49 21.09 15.14
C GLU A 79 -1.66 21.35 16.11
N LYS A 80 -2.89 21.18 15.64
CA LYS A 80 -4.11 21.39 16.45
C LYS A 80 -4.62 20.10 17.08
N LYS A 81 -3.99 18.96 16.79
CA LYS A 81 -4.29 17.68 17.43
C LYS A 81 -4.01 17.80 18.93
N GLY A 82 -5.04 17.60 19.77
CA GLY A 82 -4.92 17.71 21.24
C GLY A 82 -5.46 19.02 21.84
N ASN A 83 -5.99 19.92 21.03
CA ASN A 83 -6.73 21.09 21.54
C ASN A 83 -8.04 20.69 22.23
N LYS A 84 -8.48 21.50 23.21
CA LYS A 84 -9.76 21.29 23.92
C LYS A 84 -10.93 21.29 22.94
N GLY A 85 -11.88 20.37 23.16
CA GLY A 85 -13.09 20.22 22.34
C GLY A 85 -12.93 19.34 21.10
N LEU A 86 -11.78 18.69 20.93
CA LEU A 86 -11.56 17.63 19.94
C LEU A 86 -11.70 16.26 20.58
N ALA A 87 -12.31 15.33 19.87
CA ALA A 87 -12.41 13.94 20.28
C ALA A 87 -11.17 13.17 19.78
N ASP A 88 -10.51 12.43 20.68
CA ASP A 88 -9.36 11.60 20.31
C ASP A 88 -9.82 10.31 19.63
N THR A 89 -9.54 10.19 18.34
CA THR A 89 -9.82 9.00 17.53
C THR A 89 -8.57 8.19 17.24
N THR A 90 -7.41 8.53 17.82
CA THR A 90 -6.22 7.71 17.66
C THR A 90 -6.24 6.50 18.58
N GLY A 91 -5.86 5.35 18.01
CA GLY A 91 -5.73 4.11 18.78
C GLY A 91 -4.70 4.25 19.90
N LYS A 92 -4.85 3.43 20.95
CA LYS A 92 -3.87 3.34 22.03
C LYS A 92 -2.49 3.06 21.42
N ASP A 93 -1.54 3.96 21.68
CA ASP A 93 -0.14 3.69 21.39
C ASP A 93 0.35 2.63 22.38
N TYR A 94 0.69 1.46 21.87
CA TYR A 94 1.25 0.37 22.67
C TYR A 94 2.77 0.49 22.84
N GLY A 95 3.36 1.58 22.33
CA GLY A 95 4.80 1.79 22.31
C GLY A 95 5.51 0.74 21.46
N TYR A 96 6.83 0.75 21.55
CA TYR A 96 7.64 -0.33 21.01
C TYR A 96 7.69 -1.49 22.01
N PRO A 97 7.67 -2.75 21.55
CA PRO A 97 8.03 -3.85 22.43
C PRO A 97 9.43 -3.58 23.02
N GLU A 98 9.69 -3.99 24.27
CA GLU A 98 10.90 -3.65 25.06
C GLU A 98 12.23 -3.76 24.31
N LYS A 99 12.30 -4.55 23.23
CA LYS A 99 13.50 -4.84 22.44
C LYS A 99 13.61 -4.05 21.14
N SER A 100 12.65 -3.20 20.84
CA SER A 100 12.53 -2.51 19.55
C SER A 100 12.29 -1.01 19.70
N ASP A 101 12.50 -0.45 20.90
CA ASP A 101 12.45 0.99 21.09
C ASP A 101 13.67 1.64 20.41
N PRO A 102 13.48 2.41 19.31
CA PRO A 102 14.56 3.05 18.59
C PRO A 102 15.25 4.16 19.40
N SER A 103 14.66 4.59 20.52
CA SER A 103 15.25 5.59 21.43
C SER A 103 16.26 4.99 22.43
N GLU A 104 16.28 3.67 22.65
CA GLU A 104 17.25 3.05 23.56
C GLU A 104 18.69 3.17 23.08
N GLY A 105 18.91 3.25 21.76
CA GLY A 105 20.22 3.50 21.15
C GLY A 105 20.64 4.98 21.12
N LEU A 106 19.76 5.89 21.54
CA LEU A 106 19.97 7.35 21.54
C LEU A 106 20.34 7.90 22.92
N LYS A 107 20.68 7.03 23.89
CA LYS A 107 21.19 7.45 25.20
C LYS A 107 22.45 8.31 24.99
N LYS A 108 22.30 9.61 25.25
CA LYS A 108 23.39 10.59 25.32
C LYS A 108 24.37 10.26 26.44
#